data_AF-A0A9P7FF26-F1
#
_entry.id   AF-A0A9P7FF26-F1
#
_cell.length_a   1.000
_cell.length_b   1.000
_cell.length_c   1.000
_cell.angle_alpha   90.00
_cell.angle_beta   90.00
_cell.angle_gamma   90.00
#
_symmetry.space_group_name_H-M   'P 1'
#
loop_
_entity.id
_entity.type
_entity.pdbx_description
1 polymer ?
#
loop_
_entity_poly.entity_id
_entity_poly.type
_entity_poly.pdbx_seq_one_letter_code
_entity_poly.pdbx_strand_id
1 'polypeptide(L)'
;MYCDSLHGQLAAQEEAKNNSKKRGKLMGNGLPCYLSGDAFYTRVVDHEKAAADEEVAKQARKEGREQRAAVLEEWKKTEEARKKRNRELKGKYQMDLERWKEEKELAKLEKRRLAWKKPTRGKLEAPLPKPVLAEGTAGDELDVDGDDYENASDEDEEE
;
A
#
# COMPACT_ATOMS: atom_id res chain seq x y z
N MET A 1 -16.21 -17.33 -23.81
CA MET A 1 -16.07 -16.55 -22.57
C MET A 1 -15.52 -17.36 -21.41
N TYR A 2 -16.17 -18.42 -20.92
CA TYR A 2 -15.59 -19.26 -19.85
C TYR A 2 -14.38 -20.09 -20.31
N CYS A 3 -14.46 -20.70 -21.50
CA CYS A 3 -13.39 -21.53 -22.04
C CYS A 3 -12.11 -20.74 -22.31
N ASP A 4 -12.21 -19.48 -22.76
CA ASP A 4 -11.05 -18.64 -23.07
C ASP A 4 -10.27 -18.25 -21.80
N SER A 5 -10.99 -17.93 -20.71
CA SER A 5 -10.38 -17.68 -19.40
C SER A 5 -9.71 -18.94 -18.83
N LEU A 6 -10.34 -20.11 -18.99
CA LEU A 6 -9.82 -21.38 -18.50
C LEU A 6 -8.57 -21.82 -19.29
N HIS A 7 -8.57 -21.66 -20.61
CA HIS A 7 -7.39 -21.88 -21.45
C HIS A 7 -6.24 -20.92 -21.09
N GLY A 8 -6.53 -19.65 -20.80
CA GLY A 8 -5.52 -18.69 -20.35
C GLY A 8 -4.88 -19.07 -19.01
N GLN A 9 -5.68 -19.50 -18.04
CA GLN A 9 -5.17 -19.97 -16.74
C GLN A 9 -4.31 -21.24 -16.88
N LEU A 10 -4.75 -22.20 -17.71
CA LEU A 10 -3.98 -23.40 -17.99
C LEU A 10 -2.65 -23.08 -18.69
N ALA A 11 -2.67 -22.21 -19.70
CA ALA A 11 -1.45 -21.78 -20.40
C ALA A 11 -0.45 -21.10 -19.44
N ALA A 12 -0.91 -20.17 -18.60
CA ALA A 12 -0.06 -19.53 -17.60
C ALA A 12 0.52 -20.53 -16.60
N GLN A 13 -0.28 -21.51 -16.17
CA GLN A 13 0.19 -22.56 -15.25
C GLN A 13 1.24 -23.47 -15.91
N GLU A 14 1.03 -23.86 -17.17
CA GLU A 14 1.98 -24.67 -17.93
C GLU A 14 3.29 -23.93 -18.21
N GLU A 15 3.22 -22.65 -18.58
CA GLU A 15 4.39 -21.81 -18.76
C GLU A 15 5.18 -21.62 -17.47
N ALA A 16 4.52 -21.38 -16.34
CA ALA A 16 5.18 -21.28 -15.04
C ALA A 16 5.88 -22.60 -14.63
N LYS A 17 5.19 -23.73 -14.81
CA LYS A 17 5.75 -25.07 -14.58
C LYS A 17 6.91 -25.38 -15.51
N ASN A 18 6.89 -24.89 -16.74
CA ASN A 18 7.99 -25.07 -17.68
C ASN A 18 9.15 -24.15 -17.32
N ASN A 19 8.95 -22.85 -17.15
CA ASN A 19 9.99 -21.87 -16.84
C ASN A 19 10.74 -22.20 -15.55
N SER A 20 10.05 -22.66 -14.50
CA SER A 20 10.69 -23.14 -13.27
C SER A 20 11.64 -24.33 -13.50
N LYS A 21 11.30 -25.27 -14.40
CA LYS A 21 12.17 -26.39 -14.77
C LYS A 21 13.37 -25.98 -15.62
N LYS A 22 13.32 -24.82 -16.28
CA LYS A 22 14.41 -24.27 -17.11
C LYS A 22 15.37 -23.39 -16.32
N ARG A 23 14.90 -22.81 -15.21
CA ARG A 23 15.67 -21.90 -14.34
C ARG A 23 16.95 -22.57 -13.84
N GLY A 24 18.08 -21.89 -14.00
CA GLY A 24 19.40 -22.36 -13.57
C GLY A 24 20.02 -23.47 -14.43
N LYS A 25 19.42 -23.84 -15.57
CA LYS A 25 20.01 -24.79 -16.51
C LYS A 25 20.73 -24.07 -17.64
N LEU A 26 21.96 -24.52 -17.94
CA LEU A 26 22.79 -23.99 -19.02
C LEU A 26 22.07 -23.94 -20.40
N MET A 27 21.29 -24.99 -20.72
CA MET A 27 20.62 -25.12 -22.03
C MET A 27 19.14 -24.80 -22.03
N GLY A 28 18.50 -24.62 -20.87
CA GLY A 28 17.08 -24.24 -20.73
C GLY A 28 16.06 -25.26 -21.28
N ASN A 29 16.29 -25.91 -22.42
CA ASN A 29 15.41 -26.89 -23.06
C ASN A 29 15.43 -28.27 -22.38
N GLY A 30 16.42 -28.54 -21.52
CA GLY A 30 16.55 -29.81 -20.80
C GLY A 30 16.91 -31.00 -21.69
N LEU A 31 17.23 -30.78 -22.96
CA LEU A 31 17.63 -31.82 -23.91
C LEU A 31 19.15 -31.96 -23.94
N PRO A 32 19.69 -33.19 -24.07
CA PRO A 32 21.12 -33.38 -24.32
C PRO A 32 21.53 -32.68 -25.62
N CYS A 33 22.57 -31.84 -25.55
CA CYS A 33 23.20 -31.23 -26.71
C CYS A 33 24.68 -31.59 -26.72
N TYR A 34 25.19 -31.99 -27.89
CA TYR A 34 26.62 -32.14 -28.10
C TYR A 34 27.20 -30.78 -28.49
N LEU A 35 28.18 -30.29 -27.73
CA LEU A 35 28.88 -29.03 -27.99
C LEU A 35 30.37 -29.31 -28.19
N SER A 36 31.00 -28.50 -29.04
CA SER A 36 32.46 -28.39 -29.05
C SER A 36 32.95 -27.78 -27.73
N GLY A 37 34.18 -28.12 -27.32
CA GLY A 37 34.76 -27.66 -26.05
C GLY A 37 34.70 -26.14 -25.87
N ASP A 38 35.06 -25.39 -26.91
CA ASP A 38 35.04 -23.92 -26.90
C ASP A 38 33.61 -23.35 -26.77
N ALA A 39 32.64 -23.97 -27.45
CA ALA A 39 31.24 -23.56 -27.38
C ALA A 39 30.65 -23.84 -25.99
N PHE A 40 31.02 -24.97 -25.37
CA PHE A 40 30.65 -25.27 -24.00
C PHE A 40 31.26 -24.27 -23.02
N TYR A 41 32.56 -23.99 -23.14
CA TYR A 41 33.27 -23.04 -22.26
C TYR A 41 32.63 -21.65 -22.31
N THR A 42 32.43 -21.11 -23.52
CA THR A 42 31.79 -19.80 -23.72
C THR A 42 30.41 -19.75 -23.05
N ARG A 43 29.60 -20.80 -23.24
CA ARG A 43 28.26 -20.90 -22.67
C ARG A 43 28.27 -20.90 -21.13
N VAL A 44 29.21 -21.63 -20.51
CA VAL A 44 29.36 -21.67 -19.05
C VAL A 44 29.73 -20.29 -18.51
N VAL A 45 30.71 -19.62 -19.13
CA VAL A 45 31.12 -18.27 -18.75
C VAL A 45 29.96 -17.28 -18.84
N ASP A 46 29.18 -17.32 -19.92
CA ASP A 46 28.02 -16.43 -20.08
C ASP A 46 26.92 -16.72 -19.04
N HIS A 47 26.69 -18.00 -18.71
CA HIS A 47 25.71 -18.38 -17.70
C HIS A 47 26.13 -17.93 -16.29
N GLU A 48 27.41 -18.05 -15.93
CA GLU A 48 27.93 -17.55 -14.65
C GLU A 48 27.82 -16.03 -14.55
N LYS A 49 28.16 -15.29 -15.61
CA LYS A 49 27.97 -13.84 -15.68
C LYS A 49 26.50 -13.45 -15.52
N ALA A 50 25.61 -14.10 -16.27
CA ALA A 50 24.18 -13.83 -16.17
C ALA A 50 23.62 -14.14 -14.77
N ALA A 51 24.08 -15.21 -14.12
CA ALA A 51 23.69 -15.53 -12.75
C ALA A 51 24.18 -14.46 -11.77
N ALA A 52 25.43 -14.00 -11.91
CA ALA A 52 25.97 -12.92 -11.08
C ALA A 52 25.18 -11.61 -11.26
N ASP A 53 24.91 -11.21 -12.50
CA ASP A 53 24.13 -10.02 -12.83
C ASP A 53 22.68 -10.11 -12.31
N GLU A 54 22.06 -11.31 -12.37
CA GLU A 54 20.73 -11.55 -11.83
C GLU A 54 20.70 -11.39 -10.30
N GLU A 55 21.72 -11.88 -9.58
CA GLU A 55 21.83 -11.70 -8.14
C GLU A 55 22.05 -10.23 -7.75
N VAL A 56 22.89 -9.49 -8.48
CA VAL A 56 23.03 -8.03 -8.28
C VAL A 56 21.69 -7.32 -8.51
N ALA A 57 20.98 -7.65 -9.59
CA ALA A 57 19.67 -7.08 -9.87
C ALA A 57 18.63 -7.43 -8.80
N LYS A 58 18.66 -8.65 -8.24
CA LYS A 58 17.79 -9.05 -7.11
C LYS A 58 18.08 -8.24 -5.86
N GLN A 59 19.37 -8.04 -5.52
CA GLN A 59 19.78 -7.24 -4.38
C GLN A 59 19.34 -5.78 -4.54
N ALA A 60 19.59 -5.17 -5.71
CA ALA A 60 19.14 -3.81 -6.00
C ALA A 60 17.61 -3.64 -5.91
N ARG A 61 16.84 -4.64 -6.38
CA ARG A 61 15.37 -4.63 -6.22
C ARG A 61 14.95 -4.74 -4.75
N LYS A 62 15.64 -5.55 -3.96
CA LYS A 62 15.36 -5.71 -2.52
C LYS A 62 15.64 -4.41 -1.77
N GLU A 63 16.80 -3.80 -1.99
CA GLU A 63 17.17 -2.51 -1.40
C GLU A 63 16.17 -1.41 -1.79
N GLY A 64 15.77 -1.36 -3.06
CA GLY A 64 14.74 -0.43 -3.52
C GLY A 64 13.40 -0.63 -2.80
N ARG A 65 12.95 -1.87 -2.58
CA ARG A 65 11.74 -2.15 -1.80
C ARG A 65 11.89 -1.72 -0.34
N GLU A 66 13.02 -1.99 0.29
CA GLU A 66 13.27 -1.61 1.69
C GLU A 66 13.29 -0.09 1.87
N GLN A 67 13.93 0.66 0.97
CA GLN A 67 13.92 2.12 0.97
C GLN A 67 12.50 2.67 0.80
N ARG A 68 11.72 2.13 -0.14
CA ARG A 68 10.32 2.52 -0.35
C ARG A 68 9.46 2.22 0.87
N ALA A 69 9.63 1.05 1.48
CA ALA A 69 8.93 0.66 2.69
C ALA A 69 9.27 1.60 3.86
N ALA A 70 10.54 1.96 4.05
CA ALA A 70 10.97 2.89 5.09
C ALA A 70 10.31 4.27 4.93
N VAL A 71 10.31 4.83 3.71
CA VAL A 71 9.67 6.12 3.42
C VAL A 71 8.16 6.07 3.67
N LEU A 72 7.49 4.97 3.29
CA LEU A 72 6.07 4.79 3.54
C LEU A 72 5.75 4.66 5.03
N GLU A 73 6.57 3.95 5.80
CA GLU A 73 6.41 3.82 7.25
C GLU A 73 6.57 5.15 7.98
N GLU A 74 7.54 5.98 7.59
CA GLU A 74 7.67 7.34 8.13
C GLU A 74 6.44 8.19 7.81
N TRP A 75 5.97 8.14 6.55
CA TRP A 75 4.76 8.85 6.15
C TRP A 75 3.53 8.41 6.95
N LYS A 76 3.32 7.10 7.13
CA LYS A 76 2.21 6.55 7.93
C LYS A 76 2.22 7.10 9.36
N LYS A 77 3.38 7.10 10.04
CA LYS A 77 3.51 7.66 11.40
C LYS A 77 3.12 9.13 11.46
N THR A 78 3.52 9.92 10.46
CA THR A 78 3.14 11.34 10.40
C THR A 78 1.65 11.54 10.17
N GLU A 79 1.03 10.72 9.32
CA GLU A 79 -0.41 10.73 9.07
C GLU A 79 -1.22 10.28 10.28
N GLU A 80 -0.79 9.26 11.00
CA GLU A 80 -1.43 8.82 12.24
C GLU A 80 -1.41 9.91 13.31
N ALA A 81 -0.26 10.58 13.48
CA ALA A 81 -0.13 11.71 14.40
C ALA A 81 -1.08 12.86 14.01
N ARG A 82 -1.19 13.17 12.71
CA ARG A 82 -2.16 14.15 12.18
C ARG A 82 -3.60 13.74 12.47
N LYS A 83 -3.97 12.49 12.18
CA LYS A 83 -5.31 11.93 12.45
C LYS A 83 -5.62 12.04 13.95
N LYS A 84 -4.66 11.76 14.84
CA LYS A 84 -4.81 11.91 16.30
C LYS A 84 -5.11 13.36 16.71
N ARG A 85 -4.32 14.33 16.25
CA ARG A 85 -4.55 15.76 16.53
C ARG A 85 -5.93 16.23 16.05
N ASN A 86 -6.34 15.79 14.86
CA ASN A 86 -7.66 16.09 14.32
C ASN A 86 -8.80 15.46 15.14
N ARG A 87 -8.62 14.23 15.66
CA ARG A 87 -9.58 13.59 16.58
C ARG A 87 -9.72 14.38 17.87
N GLU A 88 -8.61 14.80 18.48
CA GLU A 88 -8.63 15.62 19.70
C GLU A 88 -9.33 16.97 19.49
N LEU A 89 -9.10 17.63 18.35
CA LEU A 89 -9.77 18.88 18.00
C LEU A 89 -11.28 18.69 17.80
N LYS A 90 -11.69 17.58 17.16
CA LYS A 90 -13.10 17.21 17.02
C LYS A 90 -13.75 16.94 18.39
N GLY A 91 -13.09 16.17 19.25
CA GLY A 91 -13.60 15.85 20.59
C GLY A 91 -13.80 17.09 21.45
N LYS A 92 -12.82 18.01 21.49
CA LYS A 92 -12.96 19.29 22.21
C LYS A 92 -14.15 20.11 21.69
N TYR A 93 -14.31 20.17 20.36
CA TYR A 93 -15.44 20.87 19.76
C TYR A 93 -16.79 20.23 20.13
N GLN A 94 -16.88 18.90 20.16
CA GLN A 94 -18.09 18.19 20.58
C GLN A 94 -18.44 18.50 22.04
N MET A 95 -17.46 18.44 22.96
CA MET A 95 -17.66 18.78 24.36
C MET A 95 -18.12 20.24 24.54
N ASP A 96 -17.49 21.18 23.84
CA ASP A 96 -17.89 22.60 23.88
C ASP A 96 -19.31 22.78 23.33
N LEU A 97 -19.66 22.07 22.25
CA LEU A 97 -21.01 22.10 21.68
C LEU A 97 -22.05 21.55 22.63
N GLU A 98 -21.79 20.44 23.31
CA GLU A 98 -22.68 19.83 24.30
C GLU A 98 -22.92 20.79 25.46
N ARG A 99 -21.85 21.35 26.05
CA ARG A 99 -21.97 22.37 27.10
C ARG A 99 -22.79 23.58 26.64
N TRP A 100 -22.58 24.01 25.40
CA TRP A 100 -23.36 25.11 24.85
C TRP A 100 -24.84 24.74 24.65
N LYS A 101 -25.15 23.49 24.25
CA LYS A 101 -26.53 23.00 24.13
C LYS A 101 -27.22 22.94 25.51
N GLU A 102 -26.53 22.44 26.53
CA GLU A 102 -27.05 22.39 27.91
C GLU A 102 -27.36 23.79 28.45
N GLU A 103 -26.40 24.73 28.37
CA GLU A 103 -26.61 26.13 28.76
C GLU A 103 -27.72 26.78 27.93
N LYS A 104 -27.85 26.38 26.65
CA LYS A 104 -28.92 26.85 25.78
C LYS A 104 -30.30 26.47 26.30
N GLU A 105 -30.48 25.20 26.66
CA GLU A 105 -31.75 24.72 27.21
C GLU A 105 -32.01 25.30 28.61
N LEU A 106 -30.99 25.41 29.47
CA LEU A 106 -31.14 26.04 30.79
C LEU A 106 -31.60 27.50 30.68
N ALA A 107 -30.97 28.33 29.85
CA ALA A 107 -31.40 29.72 29.72
C ALA A 107 -32.80 29.83 29.10
N LYS A 108 -33.19 28.88 28.23
CA LYS A 108 -34.55 28.80 27.69
C LYS A 108 -35.56 28.52 28.79
N LEU A 109 -35.27 27.58 29.70
CA LEU A 109 -36.09 27.28 30.88
C LEU A 109 -36.20 28.49 31.82
N GLU A 110 -35.09 29.16 32.09
CA GLU A 110 -35.03 30.38 32.92
C GLU A 110 -35.58 31.64 32.21
N LYS A 111 -35.94 31.54 30.92
CA LYS A 111 -36.35 32.67 30.06
C LYS A 111 -35.30 33.79 30.02
N ARG A 112 -34.02 33.44 30.17
CA ARG A 112 -32.88 34.35 30.10
C ARG A 112 -32.28 34.32 28.69
N ARG A 113 -31.56 35.39 28.31
CA ARG A 113 -30.77 35.40 27.07
C ARG A 113 -29.45 34.67 27.27
N LEU A 114 -29.07 33.81 26.33
CA LEU A 114 -27.73 33.23 26.30
C LEU A 114 -26.69 34.32 26.08
N ALA A 115 -25.74 34.41 27.00
CA ALA A 115 -24.61 35.31 26.87
C ALA A 115 -23.53 34.73 25.93
N TRP A 116 -23.49 33.40 25.76
CA TRP A 116 -22.40 32.71 25.06
C TRP A 116 -22.76 32.39 23.61
N LYS A 117 -21.79 32.64 22.71
CA LYS A 117 -21.92 32.29 21.28
C LYS A 117 -21.76 30.78 21.09
N LYS A 118 -22.39 30.27 20.04
CA LYS A 118 -22.21 28.86 19.65
C LYS A 118 -20.73 28.59 19.33
N PRO A 119 -20.13 27.54 19.91
CA PRO A 119 -18.78 27.11 19.57
C PRO A 119 -18.65 26.86 18.07
N THR A 120 -17.47 27.17 17.53
CA THR A 120 -17.12 26.91 16.12
C THR A 120 -15.91 25.99 16.06
N ARG A 121 -15.91 25.08 15.10
CA ARG A 121 -14.78 24.17 14.90
C ARG A 121 -13.70 24.90 14.12
N GLY A 122 -12.47 24.90 14.64
CA GLY A 122 -11.30 25.39 13.93
C GLY A 122 -10.99 24.59 12.66
N LYS A 123 -10.02 25.04 11.88
CA LYS A 123 -9.55 24.33 10.67
C LYS A 123 -8.86 23.03 11.08
N LEU A 124 -9.21 21.93 10.42
CA LEU A 124 -8.50 20.66 10.56
C LEU A 124 -7.20 20.68 9.76
N GLU A 125 -6.23 19.89 10.21
CA GLU A 125 -4.99 19.67 9.48
C GLU A 125 -5.26 18.83 8.22
N ALA A 126 -4.84 19.34 7.06
CA ALA A 126 -5.01 18.67 5.77
C ALA A 126 -4.10 17.43 5.65
N PRO A 127 -4.50 16.40 4.89
CA PRO A 127 -3.67 15.22 4.63
C PRO A 127 -2.32 15.58 4.03
N LEU A 128 -1.27 14.88 4.46
CA LEU A 128 0.05 14.97 3.85
C LEU A 128 0.05 14.22 2.50
N PRO A 129 0.68 14.78 1.45
CA PRO A 129 0.78 14.08 0.18
C PRO A 129 1.54 12.76 0.37
N LYS A 130 1.03 11.69 -0.23
CA LYS A 130 1.70 10.39 -0.21
C LYS A 130 3.01 10.51 -1.00
N PRO A 131 4.15 10.01 -0.48
CA PRO A 131 5.41 10.05 -1.20
C PRO A 131 5.29 9.26 -2.50
N VAL A 132 5.45 9.95 -3.63
CA VAL A 132 5.51 9.33 -4.96
C VAL A 132 6.96 8.88 -5.19
N LEU A 133 7.18 7.58 -5.15
CA LEU A 133 8.49 6.99 -5.38
C LEU A 133 8.59 6.67 -6.88
N ALA A 134 9.54 7.30 -7.58
CA ALA A 134 9.65 7.24 -9.04
C ALA A 134 9.50 5.82 -9.62
N GLU A 135 8.59 5.66 -10.58
CA GLU A 135 8.40 4.46 -11.40
C GLU A 135 9.60 4.27 -12.32
N GLY A 136 10.55 3.45 -11.91
CA GLY A 136 11.74 3.12 -12.71
C GLY A 136 12.19 1.67 -12.63
N THR A 137 11.44 0.78 -11.97
CA THR A 137 11.79 -0.64 -11.90
C THR A 137 10.55 -1.48 -12.17
N ALA A 138 10.52 -2.06 -13.35
CA ALA A 138 9.45 -2.89 -13.87
C ALA A 138 8.98 -3.97 -12.89
N GLY A 139 7.65 -4.08 -12.78
CA GLY A 139 6.93 -5.31 -12.46
C GLY A 139 7.01 -5.77 -11.02
N ASP A 140 6.27 -5.11 -10.12
CA ASP A 140 5.49 -5.78 -9.06
C ASP A 140 4.59 -4.70 -8.44
N GLU A 141 3.33 -4.66 -8.86
CA GLU A 141 2.29 -4.00 -8.10
C GLU A 141 2.20 -4.77 -6.77
N LEU A 142 2.82 -4.24 -5.72
CA LEU A 142 2.37 -4.54 -4.38
C LEU A 142 0.97 -3.93 -4.29
N ASP A 143 -0.02 -4.73 -4.68
CA ASP A 143 -1.41 -4.62 -4.26
C ASP A 143 -1.40 -4.74 -2.73
N VAL A 144 -1.06 -3.63 -2.06
CA VAL A 144 -1.33 -3.44 -0.65
C VAL A 144 -2.83 -3.20 -0.61
N ASP A 145 -3.54 -4.34 -0.58
CA ASP A 145 -4.96 -4.52 -0.35
C ASP A 145 -5.52 -3.33 0.44
N GLY A 146 -6.35 -2.58 -0.26
CA GLY A 146 -7.10 -1.47 0.30
C GLY A 146 -8.24 -2.02 1.13
N ASP A 147 -8.01 -2.20 2.42
CA ASP A 147 -9.08 -2.37 3.40
C ASP A 147 -8.88 -1.39 4.56
N ASP A 148 -9.15 -0.10 4.27
CA ASP A 148 -9.46 0.92 5.27
C ASP A 148 -10.76 1.62 4.84
N TYR A 149 -11.78 0.81 4.51
CA TYR A 149 -13.17 1.25 4.54
C TYR A 149 -13.77 0.82 5.88
N GLU A 150 -13.29 1.43 6.96
CA GLU A 150 -14.11 1.59 8.17
C GLU A 150 -15.25 2.57 7.82
N ASN A 151 -16.27 2.00 7.18
CA ASN A 151 -17.61 2.58 7.08
C ASN A 151 -18.14 2.73 8.51
N ALA A 152 -17.86 3.88 9.13
CA ALA A 152 -18.61 4.34 10.29
C ALA A 152 -20.02 4.68 9.81
N SER A 153 -20.84 3.64 9.65
CA SER A 153 -22.29 3.73 9.60
C SER A 153 -22.74 4.14 11.00
N ASP A 154 -22.81 5.44 11.20
CA ASP A 154 -23.46 6.07 12.35
C ASP A 154 -24.98 5.91 12.12
N GLU A 155 -25.50 4.71 12.39
CA GLU A 155 -26.93 4.49 12.60
C GLU A 155 -27.24 5.02 14.01
N ASP A 156 -27.57 6.31 14.08
CA ASP A 156 -28.32 6.91 15.19
C ASP A 156 -29.72 6.29 15.21
N GLU A 157 -29.91 5.21 15.98
CA GLU A 157 -31.23 4.80 16.47
C GLU A 157 -31.51 5.60 17.76
N GLU A 158 -32.37 6.61 17.63
CA GLU A 158 -33.00 7.32 18.74
C GLU A 158 -33.92 6.39 19.53
N GLU A 159 -33.69 6.27 20.85
CA GLU A 159 -34.77 6.23 21.86
C GLU A 159 -34.33 6.81 23.21
#